data_AF-R5KST8-F1
#
_entry.id   AF-R5KST8-F1
#
_cell.length_a   1.000
_cell.length_b   1.000
_cell.length_c   1.000
_cell.angle_alpha   90.00
_cell.angle_beta   90.00
_cell.angle_gamma   90.00
#
_symmetry.space_group_name_H-M   'P 1'
#
loop_
_entity.id
_entity.type
_entity.pdbx_description
1 polymer ?
#
loop_
_entity_poly.entity_id
_entity_poly.type
_entity_poly.pdbx_seq_one_letter_code
_entity_poly.pdbx_strand_id
1 'polypeptide(L)'
;MPKIMLNVMDDLKEIYERIKFLRHKGVKMKEIAERTGFPPSVLSALFTTVLPAYFKNIDKGMADDEALDNALLWVNNVSKKKLLGSIGKTKSALFAIEIAPKPKADVTDNVHLDMIERAMKGSINLITNFSGTYMSYSVSSSSNAMKVEPYLIAPAENGNYVEVIHNNAYGSTHHGFALMNGLNHMYIIFNENRQPQLALFDICLKIPMFDRPPYLRGLYTCFDYNYNPIARRILFVKVSDSVSTDEFMAMKGCLKHEDELDEREKVYYKYTCGREDVVRMRDIPSPKMTDDDLMAEKSLLNG
;
A
#
# COMPACT_ATOMS: atom_id res chain seq x y z
N MET A 1 -1.05 48.64 -34.85
CA MET A 1 -0.20 48.46 -33.66
C MET A 1 -0.92 47.83 -32.46
N PRO A 2 -2.17 48.19 -32.07
CA PRO A 2 -2.82 47.63 -30.87
C PRO A 2 -3.07 46.12 -30.93
N LYS A 3 -3.50 45.62 -32.11
CA LYS A 3 -3.85 44.20 -32.34
C LYS A 3 -2.64 43.24 -32.26
N ILE A 4 -1.44 43.75 -32.51
CA ILE A 4 -0.20 42.96 -32.48
C ILE A 4 0.26 42.78 -31.02
N MET A 5 0.14 43.82 -30.18
CA MET A 5 0.47 43.73 -28.75
C MET A 5 -0.48 42.81 -27.98
N LEU A 6 -1.79 42.86 -28.27
CA LEU A 6 -2.77 41.93 -27.70
C LEU A 6 -2.40 40.46 -27.95
N ASN A 7 -1.99 40.13 -29.17
CA ASN A 7 -1.60 38.76 -29.53
C ASN A 7 -0.31 38.30 -28.81
N VAL A 8 0.61 39.23 -28.56
CA VAL A 8 1.86 38.97 -27.82
C VAL A 8 1.59 38.69 -26.34
N MET A 9 0.66 39.42 -25.72
CA MET A 9 0.29 39.19 -24.32
C MET A 9 -0.37 37.82 -24.13
N ASP A 10 -1.32 37.47 -25.00
CA ASP A 10 -1.98 36.16 -24.98
C ASP A 10 -0.97 35.03 -25.20
N ASP A 11 -0.05 35.20 -26.15
CA ASP A 11 1.01 34.22 -26.40
C ASP A 11 1.94 34.04 -25.19
N LEU A 12 2.32 35.12 -24.49
CA LEU A 12 3.17 35.02 -23.28
C LEU A 12 2.45 34.28 -22.15
N LYS A 13 1.15 34.52 -21.98
CA LYS A 13 0.31 33.82 -20.99
C LYS A 13 0.18 32.34 -21.31
N GLU A 14 -0.08 32.01 -22.58
CA GLU A 14 -0.16 30.61 -23.02
C GLU A 14 1.19 29.88 -22.89
N ILE A 15 2.30 30.54 -23.21
CA ILE A 15 3.65 30.00 -22.99
C ILE A 15 3.87 29.71 -21.50
N TYR A 16 3.50 30.66 -20.62
CA TYR A 16 3.65 30.50 -19.18
C TYR A 16 2.85 29.30 -18.64
N GLU A 17 1.56 29.23 -18.97
CA GLU A 17 0.70 28.12 -18.52
C GLU A 17 1.11 26.78 -19.14
N ARG A 18 1.59 26.76 -20.39
CA ARG A 18 2.09 25.54 -21.02
C ARG A 18 3.37 25.03 -20.35
N ILE A 19 4.32 25.92 -20.02
CA ILE A 19 5.53 25.55 -19.26
C ILE A 19 5.13 25.03 -17.87
N LYS A 20 4.23 25.72 -17.17
CA LYS A 20 3.70 25.31 -15.86
C LYS A 20 3.06 23.91 -15.93
N PHE A 21 2.24 23.65 -16.95
CA PHE A 21 1.63 22.35 -17.21
C PHE A 21 2.68 21.26 -17.46
N LEU A 22 3.65 21.50 -18.35
CA LEU A 22 4.73 20.55 -18.64
C LEU A 22 5.56 20.24 -17.39
N ARG A 23 5.88 21.26 -16.58
CA ARG A 23 6.58 21.11 -15.30
C ARG A 23 5.77 20.30 -14.29
N HIS A 24 4.47 20.55 -14.18
CA HIS A 24 3.56 19.78 -13.33
C HIS A 24 3.45 18.31 -13.78
N LYS A 25 3.59 18.03 -15.08
CA LYS A 25 3.64 16.68 -15.65
C LYS A 25 5.04 16.03 -15.59
N GLY A 26 5.98 16.63 -14.87
CA GLY A 26 7.31 16.04 -14.62
C GLY A 26 8.36 16.29 -15.72
N VAL A 27 8.07 17.11 -16.73
CA VAL A 27 9.06 17.45 -17.76
C VAL A 27 10.15 18.36 -17.16
N LYS A 28 11.42 17.97 -17.30
CA LYS A 28 12.55 18.73 -16.75
C LYS A 28 12.75 20.03 -17.53
N MET A 29 13.16 21.11 -16.84
CA MET A 29 13.42 22.42 -17.48
C MET A 29 14.43 22.33 -18.64
N LYS A 30 15.44 21.46 -18.50
CA LYS A 30 16.43 21.19 -19.56
C LYS A 30 15.79 20.64 -20.84
N GLU A 31 14.85 19.71 -20.73
CA GLU A 31 14.15 19.10 -21.87
C GLU A 31 13.26 20.13 -22.59
N ILE A 32 12.60 21.02 -21.83
CA ILE A 32 11.80 22.11 -22.40
C ILE A 32 12.72 23.13 -23.12
N ALA A 33 13.87 23.44 -22.53
CA ALA A 33 14.86 24.36 -23.08
C ALA A 33 15.44 23.86 -24.42
N GLU A 34 15.78 22.57 -24.51
CA GLU A 34 16.28 21.93 -25.74
C GLU A 34 15.29 22.08 -26.91
N ARG A 35 13.98 22.03 -26.64
CA ARG A 35 12.93 22.14 -27.68
C ARG A 35 12.63 23.59 -28.07
N THR A 36 12.76 24.53 -27.13
CA THR A 36 12.45 25.94 -27.34
C THR A 36 13.62 26.77 -27.87
N GLY A 37 14.84 26.22 -27.82
CA GLY A 37 16.06 26.88 -28.28
C GLY A 37 16.59 27.94 -27.30
N PHE A 38 15.99 28.04 -26.10
CA PHE A 38 16.51 28.87 -25.02
C PHE A 38 17.54 28.09 -24.19
N PRO A 39 18.59 28.74 -23.66
CA PRO A 39 19.40 28.15 -22.61
C PRO A 39 18.53 27.79 -21.38
N PRO A 40 18.78 26.66 -20.69
CA PRO A 40 17.98 26.27 -19.51
C PRO A 40 17.90 27.34 -18.42
N SER A 41 19.00 28.06 -18.18
CA SER A 41 19.06 29.17 -17.21
C SER A 41 18.16 30.35 -17.62
N VAL A 42 18.12 30.66 -18.91
CA VAL A 42 17.28 31.70 -19.50
C VAL A 42 15.81 31.33 -19.37
N LEU A 43 15.44 30.12 -19.78
CA LEU A 43 14.06 29.65 -19.71
C LEU A 43 13.57 29.57 -18.26
N SER A 44 14.44 29.15 -17.33
CA SER A 44 14.13 29.15 -15.91
C SER A 44 13.85 30.57 -15.40
N ALA A 45 14.71 31.53 -15.70
CA ALA A 45 14.53 32.92 -15.27
C ALA A 45 13.26 33.56 -15.85
N LEU A 46 12.93 33.24 -17.12
CA LEU A 46 11.68 33.67 -17.75
C LEU A 46 10.46 33.12 -17.00
N PHE A 47 10.48 31.83 -16.66
CA PHE A 47 9.37 31.15 -15.98
C PHE A 47 9.20 31.56 -14.52
N THR A 48 10.28 31.69 -13.75
CA THR A 48 10.19 31.93 -12.29
C THR A 48 10.12 33.39 -11.92
N THR A 49 10.63 34.28 -12.76
CA THR A 49 10.86 35.69 -12.40
C THR A 49 10.20 36.65 -13.37
N VAL A 50 10.54 36.58 -14.66
CA VAL A 50 10.09 37.59 -15.64
C VAL A 50 8.59 37.53 -15.88
N LEU A 51 8.05 36.36 -16.27
CA LEU A 51 6.63 36.23 -16.59
C LEU A 51 5.73 36.49 -15.37
N PRO A 52 6.03 35.96 -14.17
CA PRO A 52 5.27 36.31 -12.96
C PRO A 52 5.31 37.82 -12.63
N ALA A 53 6.47 38.47 -12.75
CA ALA A 53 6.58 39.92 -12.51
C ALA A 53 5.82 40.73 -13.56
N TYR A 54 5.90 40.32 -14.83
CA TYR A 54 5.15 40.93 -15.92
C TYR A 54 3.63 40.86 -15.67
N PHE A 55 3.07 39.67 -15.41
CA PHE A 55 1.63 39.53 -15.16
C PHE A 55 1.17 40.31 -13.93
N LYS A 56 1.97 40.31 -12.84
CA LYS A 56 1.68 41.12 -11.66
C LYS A 56 1.66 42.62 -11.95
N ASN A 57 2.48 43.11 -12.89
CA ASN A 57 2.49 44.50 -13.30
C ASN A 57 1.28 44.84 -14.19
N ILE A 58 0.88 43.92 -15.06
CA ILE A 58 -0.37 44.05 -15.83
C ILE A 58 -1.60 44.10 -14.91
N ASP A 59 -1.66 43.23 -13.90
CA ASP A 59 -2.78 43.22 -12.93
C ASP A 59 -2.90 44.54 -12.15
N LYS A 60 -1.80 45.31 -12.05
CA LYS A 60 -1.77 46.64 -11.45
C LYS A 60 -2.17 47.76 -12.41
N GLY A 61 -2.54 47.43 -13.65
CA GLY A 61 -2.94 48.39 -14.68
C GLY A 61 -1.78 49.06 -15.41
N MET A 62 -0.55 48.53 -15.33
CA MET A 62 0.58 49.05 -16.10
C MET A 62 0.44 48.70 -17.58
N ALA A 63 0.93 49.57 -18.47
CA ALA A 63 0.94 49.30 -19.90
C ALA A 63 1.90 48.14 -20.24
N ASP A 64 1.55 47.30 -21.23
CA ASP A 64 2.30 46.08 -21.55
C ASP A 64 3.80 46.29 -21.76
N ASP A 65 4.14 47.37 -22.49
CA ASP A 65 5.51 47.67 -22.86
C ASP A 65 6.36 47.99 -21.63
N GLU A 66 5.80 48.80 -20.72
CA GLU A 66 6.39 49.22 -19.44
C GLU A 66 6.45 48.07 -18.44
N ALA A 67 5.39 47.26 -18.35
CA ALA A 67 5.33 46.10 -17.49
C ALA A 67 6.42 45.07 -17.83
N LEU A 68 6.66 44.85 -19.13
CA LEU A 68 7.67 43.92 -19.62
C LEU A 68 9.09 44.46 -19.41
N ASP A 69 9.32 45.76 -19.64
CA ASP A 69 10.61 46.39 -19.36
C ASP A 69 10.95 46.26 -17.87
N ASN A 70 10.01 46.57 -16.98
CA ASN A 70 10.19 46.43 -15.54
C ASN A 70 10.45 44.98 -15.10
N ALA A 71 9.84 44.00 -15.76
CA ALA A 71 10.06 42.59 -15.46
C ALA A 71 11.46 42.11 -15.89
N LEU A 72 11.97 42.63 -17.00
CA LEU A 72 13.27 42.25 -17.55
C LEU A 72 14.45 42.89 -16.81
N LEU A 73 14.25 44.00 -16.09
CA LEU A 73 15.30 44.62 -15.25
C LEU A 73 15.91 43.64 -14.23
N TRP A 74 15.14 42.65 -13.78
CA TRP A 74 15.58 41.69 -12.76
C TRP A 74 16.40 40.53 -13.33
N VAL A 75 16.63 40.49 -14.64
CA VAL A 75 17.36 39.39 -15.30
C VAL A 75 18.35 39.90 -16.35
N ASN A 76 19.61 39.50 -16.25
CA ASN A 76 20.65 39.93 -17.20
C ASN A 76 20.76 39.02 -18.44
N ASN A 77 19.95 37.96 -18.51
CA ASN A 77 20.20 36.84 -19.42
C ASN A 77 19.25 36.86 -20.64
N VAL A 78 18.30 37.79 -20.72
CA VAL A 78 17.31 37.89 -21.81
C VAL A 78 16.99 39.35 -22.12
N SER A 79 17.06 39.73 -23.39
CA SER A 79 16.59 41.04 -23.85
C SER A 79 15.16 40.98 -24.38
N LYS A 80 14.40 42.08 -24.25
CA LYS A 80 13.03 42.22 -24.77
C LYS A 80 12.93 41.87 -26.25
N LYS A 81 13.86 42.37 -27.06
CA LYS A 81 13.95 42.09 -28.50
C LYS A 81 14.10 40.58 -28.79
N LYS A 82 14.94 39.89 -28.03
CA LYS A 82 15.16 38.45 -28.20
C LYS A 82 13.93 37.64 -27.77
N LEU A 83 13.31 38.01 -26.65
CA LEU A 83 12.08 37.39 -26.16
C LEU A 83 10.97 37.52 -27.21
N LEU A 84 10.61 38.74 -27.59
CA LEU A 84 9.54 39.02 -28.56
C LEU A 84 9.78 38.35 -29.91
N GLY A 85 11.02 38.35 -30.40
CA GLY A 85 11.39 37.68 -31.66
C GLY A 85 11.31 36.15 -31.62
N SER A 86 11.23 35.54 -30.45
CA SER A 86 11.18 34.09 -30.26
C SER A 86 9.81 33.53 -29.89
N ILE A 87 8.85 34.38 -29.48
CA ILE A 87 7.54 33.97 -28.95
C ILE A 87 6.85 32.92 -29.83
N GLY A 88 6.67 33.21 -31.12
CA GLY A 88 5.97 32.30 -32.02
C GLY A 88 6.66 30.93 -32.15
N LYS A 89 8.00 30.92 -32.21
CA LYS A 89 8.78 29.67 -32.27
C LYS A 89 8.69 28.90 -30.96
N THR A 90 8.79 29.60 -29.83
CA THR A 90 8.70 29.01 -28.49
C THR A 90 7.32 28.41 -28.23
N LYS A 91 6.24 29.13 -28.56
CA LYS A 91 4.87 28.65 -28.45
C LYS A 91 4.68 27.38 -29.28
N SER A 92 4.99 27.40 -30.57
CA SER A 92 4.88 26.21 -31.43
C SER A 92 5.70 25.02 -30.89
N ALA A 93 6.93 25.27 -30.43
CA ALA A 93 7.78 24.21 -29.86
C ALA A 93 7.19 23.61 -28.57
N LEU A 94 6.63 24.41 -27.67
CA LEU A 94 6.04 23.96 -26.41
C LEU A 94 4.75 23.16 -26.60
N PHE A 95 3.94 23.55 -27.58
CA PHE A 95 2.69 22.86 -27.89
C PHE A 95 2.92 21.58 -28.69
N ALA A 96 4.01 21.50 -29.46
CA ALA A 96 4.47 20.27 -30.12
C ALA A 96 5.12 19.24 -29.16
N ILE A 97 5.31 19.58 -27.87
CA ILE A 97 5.71 18.58 -26.87
C ILE A 97 4.48 17.73 -26.55
N GLU A 98 4.39 16.57 -27.19
CA GLU A 98 3.44 15.54 -26.84
C GLU A 98 3.84 14.92 -25.50
N ILE A 99 2.93 15.03 -24.52
CA ILE A 99 3.04 14.27 -23.29
C ILE A 99 2.37 12.94 -23.57
N ALA A 100 3.13 11.98 -24.10
CA ALA A 100 2.75 10.59 -23.93
C ALA A 100 2.50 10.39 -22.42
N PRO A 101 1.42 9.71 -21.99
CA PRO A 101 1.24 9.38 -20.60
C PRO A 101 2.40 8.50 -20.17
N LYS A 102 3.50 9.11 -19.74
CA LYS A 102 4.50 8.43 -18.96
C LYS A 102 3.73 7.93 -17.74
N PRO A 103 3.75 6.61 -17.43
CA PRO A 103 3.23 6.15 -16.16
C PRO A 103 3.83 7.06 -15.09
N LYS A 104 2.99 7.58 -14.19
CA LYS A 104 3.41 8.53 -13.15
C LYS A 104 4.66 7.94 -12.48
N ALA A 105 5.83 8.47 -12.82
CA ALA A 105 7.05 8.17 -12.11
C ALA A 105 7.02 9.00 -10.82
N ASP A 106 6.97 8.25 -9.72
CA ASP A 106 7.27 8.60 -8.34
C ASP A 106 6.44 9.72 -7.70
N VAL A 107 5.29 9.30 -7.16
CA VAL A 107 4.80 9.91 -5.92
C VAL A 107 5.72 9.41 -4.81
N THR A 108 6.79 10.16 -4.53
CA THR A 108 7.67 10.07 -3.35
C THR A 108 8.38 8.72 -3.18
N ASP A 109 9.71 8.70 -3.02
CA ASP A 109 10.40 7.54 -2.46
C ASP A 109 9.94 7.35 -1.01
N ASN A 110 8.73 6.82 -0.82
CA ASN A 110 8.29 6.27 0.44
C ASN A 110 9.12 5.00 0.61
N VAL A 111 10.22 5.15 1.33
CA VAL A 111 11.17 4.07 1.64
C VAL A 111 10.48 2.85 2.24
N HIS A 112 9.31 3.02 2.86
CA HIS A 112 8.52 1.91 3.40
C HIS A 112 7.73 1.16 2.31
N LEU A 113 7.29 1.80 1.23
CA LEU A 113 6.61 1.11 0.13
C LEU A 113 7.56 0.12 -0.54
N ASP A 114 8.74 0.56 -0.95
CA ASP A 114 9.75 -0.32 -1.55
C ASP A 114 10.20 -1.42 -0.56
N MET A 115 10.33 -1.09 0.73
CA MET A 115 10.61 -2.10 1.76
C MET A 115 9.50 -3.15 1.89
N ILE A 116 8.22 -2.73 1.90
CA ILE A 116 7.07 -3.63 1.97
C ILE A 116 6.95 -4.47 0.70
N GLU A 117 7.11 -3.87 -0.48
CA GLU A 117 7.08 -4.58 -1.76
C GLU A 117 8.17 -5.65 -1.83
N ARG A 118 9.40 -5.31 -1.40
CA ARG A 118 10.50 -6.28 -1.30
C ARG A 118 10.21 -7.38 -0.28
N ALA A 119 9.60 -7.06 0.86
CA ALA A 119 9.20 -8.05 1.87
C ALA A 119 8.09 -8.99 1.36
N MET A 120 7.08 -8.46 0.66
CA MET A 120 6.03 -9.25 0.02
C MET A 120 6.62 -10.26 -0.98
N LYS A 121 7.51 -9.79 -1.85
CA LYS A 121 8.17 -10.65 -2.84
C LYS A 121 9.08 -11.69 -2.20
N GLY A 122 9.85 -11.29 -1.18
CA GLY A 122 10.74 -12.20 -0.45
C GLY A 122 9.99 -13.30 0.30
N SER A 123 8.75 -13.04 0.71
CA SER A 123 7.92 -13.99 1.46
C SER A 123 7.56 -15.23 0.65
N ILE A 124 7.41 -15.13 -0.67
CA ILE A 124 7.04 -16.25 -1.55
C ILE A 124 8.00 -17.44 -1.39
N ASN A 125 9.30 -17.15 -1.32
CA ASN A 125 10.33 -18.19 -1.21
C ASN A 125 10.32 -18.90 0.15
N LEU A 126 9.68 -18.31 1.15
CA LEU A 126 9.67 -18.79 2.53
C LEU A 126 8.38 -19.52 2.90
N ILE A 127 7.31 -19.38 2.10
CA ILE A 127 6.01 -19.98 2.44
C ILE A 127 5.78 -21.37 1.85
N THR A 128 6.66 -21.92 1.03
CA THR A 128 6.43 -23.20 0.34
C THR A 128 6.00 -24.33 1.28
N ASN A 129 6.61 -24.43 2.47
CA ASN A 129 6.26 -25.45 3.47
C ASN A 129 4.96 -25.15 4.23
N PHE A 130 4.49 -23.90 4.17
CA PHE A 130 3.30 -23.41 4.85
C PHE A 130 2.14 -23.14 3.89
N SER A 131 2.33 -23.30 2.58
CA SER A 131 1.25 -23.24 1.59
C SER A 131 0.23 -24.33 1.83
N GLY A 132 -1.04 -24.00 1.64
CA GLY A 132 -2.13 -24.95 1.68
C GLY A 132 -3.37 -24.39 2.38
N THR A 133 -4.30 -25.28 2.66
CA THR A 133 -5.56 -24.96 3.31
C THR A 133 -5.50 -25.34 4.79
N TYR A 134 -5.94 -24.42 5.64
CA TYR A 134 -5.96 -24.53 7.08
C TYR A 134 -7.39 -24.37 7.61
N MET A 135 -7.69 -25.07 8.69
CA MET A 135 -8.83 -24.74 9.55
C MET A 135 -8.31 -23.98 10.76
N SER A 136 -8.85 -22.78 11.00
CA SER A 136 -8.49 -21.98 12.15
C SER A 136 -9.50 -22.14 13.29
N TYR A 137 -9.01 -22.04 14.52
CA TYR A 137 -9.78 -22.09 15.75
C TYR A 137 -9.47 -20.85 16.59
N SER A 138 -10.50 -20.10 16.98
CA SER A 138 -10.37 -18.92 17.83
C SER A 138 -11.68 -18.58 18.53
N VAL A 139 -11.64 -17.79 19.60
CA VAL A 139 -12.86 -17.37 20.30
C VAL A 139 -13.67 -16.36 19.48
N SER A 140 -14.99 -16.49 19.51
CA SER A 140 -15.90 -15.49 18.94
C SER A 140 -15.97 -14.23 19.81
N SER A 141 -16.00 -13.05 19.17
CA SER A 141 -16.15 -11.77 19.89
C SER A 141 -17.60 -11.47 20.27
N SER A 142 -18.59 -12.10 19.61
CA SER A 142 -20.02 -11.85 19.80
C SER A 142 -20.72 -12.88 20.68
N SER A 143 -20.10 -14.03 20.92
CA SER A 143 -20.75 -15.17 21.58
C SER A 143 -19.74 -16.03 22.32
N ASN A 144 -20.22 -16.83 23.29
CA ASN A 144 -19.42 -17.85 23.94
C ASN A 144 -19.33 -19.12 23.06
N ALA A 145 -18.75 -18.96 21.87
CA ALA A 145 -18.60 -20.01 20.87
C ALA A 145 -17.20 -19.92 20.23
N MET A 146 -16.73 -21.04 19.70
CA MET A 146 -15.51 -21.12 18.91
C MET A 146 -15.83 -20.81 17.44
N LYS A 147 -15.03 -19.93 16.84
CA LYS A 147 -14.97 -19.77 15.39
C LYS A 147 -14.11 -20.88 14.81
N VAL A 148 -14.68 -21.62 13.87
CA VAL A 148 -14.00 -22.63 13.06
C VAL A 148 -14.02 -22.14 11.63
N GLU A 149 -12.93 -21.55 11.16
CA GLU A 149 -12.91 -20.76 9.92
C GLU A 149 -11.77 -21.22 9.00
N PRO A 150 -12.03 -21.53 7.71
CA PRO A 150 -11.00 -21.94 6.78
C PRO A 150 -10.17 -20.77 6.27
N TYR A 151 -8.88 -21.01 6.10
CA TYR A 151 -7.89 -20.09 5.53
C TYR A 151 -7.07 -20.78 4.43
N LEU A 152 -6.82 -20.09 3.32
CA LEU A 152 -5.90 -20.49 2.28
C LEU A 152 -4.65 -19.63 2.36
N ILE A 153 -3.46 -20.25 2.35
CA ILE A 153 -2.19 -19.56 2.22
C ILE A 153 -1.52 -20.06 0.94
N ALA A 154 -1.26 -19.17 -0.01
CA ALA A 154 -0.68 -19.54 -1.31
C ALA A 154 0.17 -18.40 -1.90
N PRO A 155 1.16 -18.71 -2.76
CA PRO A 155 1.71 -17.69 -3.65
C PRO A 155 0.60 -17.11 -4.52
N ALA A 156 0.52 -15.78 -4.64
CA ALA A 156 -0.40 -15.15 -5.58
C ALA A 156 -0.07 -15.56 -7.03
N GLU A 157 -1.06 -15.63 -7.91
CA GLU A 157 -0.87 -16.05 -9.32
C GLU A 157 0.20 -15.23 -10.06
N ASN A 158 0.31 -13.94 -9.73
CA ASN A 158 1.29 -13.04 -10.33
C ASN A 158 2.71 -13.19 -9.76
N GLY A 159 2.91 -14.04 -8.74
CA GLY A 159 4.20 -14.34 -8.14
C GLY A 159 4.86 -13.16 -7.43
N ASN A 160 4.10 -12.16 -6.97
CA ASN A 160 4.67 -10.96 -6.33
C ASN A 160 4.43 -10.86 -4.82
N TYR A 161 3.44 -11.58 -4.29
CA TYR A 161 3.16 -11.66 -2.86
C TYR A 161 2.57 -13.02 -2.49
N VAL A 162 2.38 -13.24 -1.18
CA VAL A 162 1.66 -14.40 -0.65
C VAL A 162 0.22 -13.97 -0.41
N GLU A 163 -0.72 -14.55 -1.15
CA GLU A 163 -2.14 -14.32 -0.95
C GLU A 163 -2.64 -15.17 0.21
N VAL A 164 -3.52 -14.56 1.01
CA VAL A 164 -4.28 -15.29 2.04
C VAL A 164 -5.76 -15.03 1.84
N ILE A 165 -6.55 -16.09 1.79
CA ILE A 165 -8.01 -16.01 1.67
C ILE A 165 -8.64 -16.59 2.94
N HIS A 166 -9.67 -15.95 3.46
CA HIS A 166 -10.38 -16.32 4.68
C HIS A 166 -11.89 -16.32 4.44
N ASN A 167 -12.57 -17.44 4.70
CA ASN A 167 -14.03 -17.45 4.77
C ASN A 167 -14.45 -17.45 6.23
N ASN A 168 -15.11 -16.38 6.68
CA ASN A 168 -15.52 -16.25 8.06
C ASN A 168 -16.76 -17.11 8.37
N ALA A 169 -17.06 -17.26 9.66
CA ALA A 169 -18.22 -18.01 10.15
C ALA A 169 -19.58 -17.40 9.78
N TYR A 170 -19.58 -16.17 9.25
CA TYR A 170 -20.76 -15.40 8.89
C TYR A 170 -20.99 -15.33 7.36
N GLY A 171 -20.22 -16.08 6.58
CA GLY A 171 -20.39 -16.20 5.12
C GLY A 171 -19.75 -15.08 4.28
N SER A 172 -18.82 -14.31 4.86
CA SER A 172 -18.01 -13.33 4.13
C SER A 172 -16.63 -13.88 3.81
N THR A 173 -16.11 -13.53 2.64
CA THR A 173 -14.75 -13.85 2.19
C THR A 173 -13.86 -12.61 2.26
N HIS A 174 -12.72 -12.74 2.91
CA HIS A 174 -11.68 -11.71 2.98
C HIS A 174 -10.45 -12.15 2.22
N HIS A 175 -9.86 -11.20 1.49
CA HIS A 175 -8.57 -11.36 0.83
C HIS A 175 -7.55 -10.50 1.57
N GLY A 176 -6.39 -11.09 1.79
CA GLY A 176 -5.28 -10.49 2.50
C GLY A 176 -3.95 -10.94 1.91
N PHE A 177 -2.89 -10.59 2.60
CA PHE A 177 -1.53 -10.98 2.22
C PHE A 177 -0.72 -11.37 3.45
N ALA A 178 0.34 -12.14 3.23
CA ALA A 178 1.28 -12.51 4.28
C ALA A 178 2.69 -11.91 4.06
N LEU A 179 3.33 -11.56 5.17
CA LEU A 179 4.73 -11.14 5.25
C LEU A 179 5.50 -12.07 6.18
N MET A 180 6.68 -12.49 5.76
CA MET A 180 7.57 -13.35 6.54
C MET A 180 8.64 -12.52 7.25
N ASN A 181 8.82 -12.75 8.55
CA ASN A 181 9.97 -12.26 9.30
C ASN A 181 10.96 -13.40 9.51
N GLY A 182 11.82 -13.58 8.50
CA GLY A 182 12.68 -14.75 8.39
C GLY A 182 11.84 -16.03 8.44
N LEU A 183 12.30 -17.01 9.22
CA LEU A 183 11.59 -18.28 9.46
C LEU A 183 10.98 -18.35 10.87
N ASN A 184 10.80 -17.20 11.53
CA ASN A 184 10.31 -17.16 12.92
C ASN A 184 8.83 -16.82 13.01
N HIS A 185 8.37 -15.86 12.20
CA HIS A 185 6.99 -15.36 12.25
C HIS A 185 6.43 -15.10 10.86
N MET A 186 5.14 -15.33 10.71
CA MET A 186 4.33 -14.96 9.55
C MET A 186 3.27 -13.97 10.02
N TYR A 187 3.25 -12.79 9.42
CA TYR A 187 2.23 -11.78 9.63
C TYR A 187 1.22 -11.84 8.48
N ILE A 188 -0.02 -12.15 8.79
CA ILE A 188 -1.13 -12.14 7.84
C ILE A 188 -1.95 -10.89 8.11
N ILE A 189 -2.24 -10.14 7.06
CA ILE A 189 -2.95 -8.86 7.15
C ILE A 189 -4.16 -8.91 6.20
N PHE A 190 -5.33 -8.56 6.72
CA PHE A 190 -6.56 -8.43 5.96
C PHE A 190 -7.10 -7.00 6.06
N ASN A 191 -7.92 -6.62 5.08
CA ASN A 191 -8.76 -5.44 5.18
C ASN A 191 -10.22 -5.89 5.32
N GLU A 192 -10.83 -5.61 6.46
CA GLU A 192 -12.22 -5.97 6.77
C GLU A 192 -13.21 -5.19 5.92
N ASN A 193 -12.86 -3.95 5.57
CA ASN A 193 -13.72 -3.06 4.79
C ASN A 193 -13.33 -3.02 3.32
N ARG A 194 -14.31 -2.70 2.46
CA ARG A 194 -14.03 -2.37 1.06
C ARG A 194 -13.31 -1.02 0.97
N GLN A 195 -12.47 -0.88 -0.04
CA GLN A 195 -11.84 0.41 -0.36
C GLN A 195 -12.90 1.52 -0.46
N PRO A 196 -12.60 2.76 0.01
CA PRO A 196 -11.27 3.30 0.33
C PRO A 196 -10.83 3.14 1.79
N GLN A 197 -11.66 2.56 2.66
CA GLN A 197 -11.32 2.44 4.08
C GLN A 197 -10.34 1.28 4.30
N LEU A 198 -9.29 1.53 5.09
CA LEU A 198 -8.40 0.50 5.63
C LEU A 198 -8.80 0.22 7.07
N ALA A 199 -9.53 -0.87 7.29
CA ALA A 199 -9.82 -1.41 8.60
C ALA A 199 -9.09 -2.75 8.70
N LEU A 200 -7.87 -2.70 9.23
CA LEU A 200 -6.99 -3.84 9.26
C LEU A 200 -7.29 -4.71 10.48
N PHE A 201 -7.27 -6.01 10.26
CA PHE A 201 -7.00 -6.98 11.31
C PHE A 201 -5.82 -7.84 10.88
N ASP A 202 -5.05 -8.29 11.86
CA ASP A 202 -3.82 -9.03 11.60
C ASP A 202 -3.72 -10.29 12.45
N ILE A 203 -2.98 -11.25 11.91
CA ILE A 203 -2.64 -12.50 12.58
C ILE A 203 -1.12 -12.64 12.54
N CYS A 204 -0.48 -12.74 13.71
CA CYS A 204 0.91 -13.10 13.83
C CYS A 204 1.02 -14.58 14.20
N LEU A 205 1.38 -15.42 13.24
CA LEU A 205 1.66 -16.85 13.46
C LEU A 205 3.14 -17.04 13.78
N LYS A 206 3.42 -17.87 14.79
CA LYS A 206 4.76 -18.36 15.06
C LYS A 206 5.07 -19.54 14.16
N ILE A 207 6.18 -19.45 13.45
CA ILE A 207 6.67 -20.50 12.57
C ILE A 207 7.60 -21.42 13.37
N PRO A 208 7.26 -22.71 13.49
CA PRO A 208 8.12 -23.67 14.17
C PRO A 208 9.26 -24.12 13.24
N MET A 209 10.34 -24.64 13.82
CA MET A 209 11.52 -25.10 13.06
C MET A 209 11.32 -26.43 12.30
N PHE A 210 10.08 -26.93 12.18
CA PHE A 210 9.76 -28.18 11.52
C PHE A 210 9.36 -27.96 10.06
N ASP A 211 9.77 -28.86 9.17
CA ASP A 211 9.51 -28.75 7.73
C ASP A 211 8.02 -28.85 7.35
N ARG A 212 7.18 -29.45 8.21
CA ARG A 212 5.72 -29.60 8.01
C ARG A 212 4.99 -29.64 9.35
N PRO A 213 4.80 -28.49 10.02
CA PRO A 213 4.13 -28.51 11.30
C PRO A 213 2.65 -28.88 11.15
N PRO A 214 2.10 -29.71 12.05
CA PRO A 214 0.69 -30.07 12.01
C PRO A 214 -0.23 -28.87 12.26
N TYR A 215 0.28 -27.84 12.94
CA TYR A 215 -0.43 -26.60 13.22
C TYR A 215 0.51 -25.40 13.34
N LEU A 216 -0.04 -24.21 13.15
CA LEU A 216 0.60 -22.92 13.42
C LEU A 216 -0.20 -22.22 14.52
N ARG A 217 0.50 -21.67 15.50
CA ARG A 217 -0.10 -20.97 16.64
C ARG A 217 0.23 -19.49 16.58
N GLY A 218 -0.69 -18.65 17.00
CA GLY A 218 -0.48 -17.21 16.89
C GLY A 218 -1.47 -16.37 17.67
N LEU A 219 -1.39 -15.08 17.39
CA LEU A 219 -2.27 -14.06 17.92
C LEU A 219 -2.98 -13.36 16.78
N TYR A 220 -4.29 -13.27 16.90
CA TYR A 220 -5.18 -12.47 16.07
C TYR A 220 -5.48 -11.17 16.81
N THR A 221 -5.28 -10.03 16.16
CA THR A 221 -5.58 -8.71 16.72
C THR A 221 -6.56 -7.95 15.82
N CYS A 222 -7.57 -7.35 16.46
CA CYS A 222 -8.64 -6.62 15.79
C CYS A 222 -9.36 -5.68 16.76
N PHE A 223 -10.44 -5.05 16.30
CA PHE A 223 -11.36 -4.30 17.14
C PHE A 223 -12.59 -5.13 17.49
N ASP A 224 -13.08 -5.01 18.72
CA ASP A 224 -14.41 -5.53 19.08
C ASP A 224 -15.55 -4.62 18.56
N TYR A 225 -16.81 -5.01 18.80
CA TYR A 225 -17.98 -4.21 18.39
C TYR A 225 -18.09 -2.83 19.07
N ASN A 226 -17.34 -2.60 20.14
CA ASN A 226 -17.24 -1.31 20.82
C ASN A 226 -15.98 -0.53 20.39
N TYR A 227 -15.26 -1.00 19.36
CA TYR A 227 -13.99 -0.46 18.88
C TYR A 227 -12.84 -0.49 19.89
N ASN A 228 -12.89 -1.40 20.87
CA ASN A 228 -11.73 -1.66 21.72
C ASN A 228 -10.73 -2.55 20.99
N PRO A 229 -9.43 -2.23 21.02
CA PRO A 229 -8.42 -3.14 20.52
C PRO A 229 -8.39 -4.41 21.38
N ILE A 230 -8.51 -5.55 20.73
CA ILE A 230 -8.47 -6.87 21.36
C ILE A 230 -7.42 -7.74 20.68
N ALA A 231 -6.89 -8.69 21.44
CA ALA A 231 -5.99 -9.72 20.95
C ALA A 231 -6.44 -11.08 21.48
N ARG A 232 -6.46 -12.09 20.61
CA ARG A 232 -6.95 -13.44 20.89
C ARG A 232 -5.97 -14.47 20.36
N ARG A 233 -5.87 -15.63 21.02
CA ARG A 233 -5.19 -16.78 20.43
C ARG A 233 -5.93 -17.26 19.19
N ILE A 234 -5.13 -17.72 18.23
CA ILE A 234 -5.62 -18.42 17.05
C ILE A 234 -4.71 -19.60 16.75
N LEU A 235 -5.33 -20.71 16.36
CA LEU A 235 -4.65 -21.95 15.99
C LEU A 235 -5.03 -22.30 14.57
N PHE A 236 -4.06 -22.49 13.68
CA PHE A 236 -4.23 -22.94 12.30
C PHE A 236 -3.83 -24.40 12.23
N VAL A 237 -4.76 -25.29 11.87
CA VAL A 237 -4.48 -26.71 11.66
C VAL A 237 -4.50 -26.99 10.17
N LYS A 238 -3.42 -27.55 9.62
CA LYS A 238 -3.35 -27.83 8.19
C LYS A 238 -4.28 -28.99 7.84
N VAL A 239 -5.20 -28.77 6.90
CA VAL A 239 -6.17 -29.79 6.46
C VAL A 239 -5.92 -30.29 5.04
N SER A 240 -5.20 -29.51 4.22
CA SER A 240 -4.80 -29.92 2.87
C SER A 240 -3.55 -29.16 2.41
N ASP A 241 -2.72 -29.82 1.61
CA ASP A 241 -1.62 -29.17 0.87
C ASP A 241 -2.12 -28.47 -0.42
N SER A 242 -3.41 -28.62 -0.77
CA SER A 242 -4.01 -27.95 -1.92
C SER A 242 -4.01 -26.43 -1.74
N VAL A 243 -3.61 -25.75 -2.81
CA VAL A 243 -3.66 -24.29 -2.97
C VAL A 243 -4.73 -23.84 -3.98
N SER A 244 -5.66 -24.73 -4.31
CA SER A 244 -6.73 -24.43 -5.26
C SER A 244 -7.75 -23.46 -4.65
N THR A 245 -7.85 -22.26 -5.22
CA THR A 245 -8.85 -21.26 -4.83
C THR A 245 -10.27 -21.81 -5.01
N ASP A 246 -10.55 -22.54 -6.08
CA ASP A 246 -11.89 -23.08 -6.35
C ASP A 246 -12.32 -24.11 -5.29
N GLU A 247 -11.40 -24.99 -4.89
CA GLU A 247 -11.65 -25.96 -3.80
C GLU A 247 -11.87 -25.23 -2.48
N PHE A 248 -11.05 -24.21 -2.21
CA PHE A 248 -11.16 -23.41 -0.99
C PHE A 248 -12.49 -22.65 -0.89
N MET A 249 -12.95 -22.05 -1.99
CA MET A 249 -14.19 -21.26 -2.01
C MET A 249 -15.44 -22.10 -1.70
N ALA A 250 -15.39 -23.42 -1.83
CA ALA A 250 -16.45 -24.31 -1.40
C ALA A 250 -16.52 -24.50 0.13
N MET A 251 -15.45 -24.20 0.86
CA MET A 251 -15.38 -24.34 2.31
C MET A 251 -16.09 -23.18 3.03
N LYS A 252 -16.76 -23.50 4.14
CA LYS A 252 -17.49 -22.52 4.96
C LYS A 252 -16.99 -22.54 6.39
N GLY A 253 -16.83 -21.35 6.98
CA GLY A 253 -16.65 -21.22 8.41
C GLY A 253 -17.95 -21.46 9.17
N CYS A 254 -17.85 -21.78 10.44
CA CYS A 254 -18.99 -21.88 11.34
C CYS A 254 -18.63 -21.48 12.78
N LEU A 255 -19.67 -21.29 13.59
CA LEU A 255 -19.56 -21.21 15.04
C LEU A 255 -19.91 -22.56 15.63
N LYS A 256 -19.15 -22.99 16.64
CA LYS A 256 -19.47 -24.18 17.43
C LYS A 256 -19.49 -23.85 18.91
N HIS A 257 -20.54 -24.26 19.60
CA HIS A 257 -20.61 -24.24 21.05
C HIS A 257 -19.86 -25.42 21.66
N GLU A 258 -19.49 -25.32 22.94
CA GLU A 258 -18.64 -26.31 23.62
C GLU A 258 -19.22 -27.73 23.63
N ASP A 259 -20.55 -27.85 23.64
CA ASP A 259 -21.31 -29.10 23.56
C ASP A 259 -21.34 -29.73 22.15
N GLU A 260 -21.05 -28.94 21.11
CA GLU A 260 -21.01 -29.38 19.71
C GLU A 260 -19.60 -29.83 19.27
N LEU A 261 -18.59 -29.65 20.14
CA LEU A 261 -17.19 -29.94 19.82
C LEU A 261 -16.89 -31.43 19.88
N ASP A 262 -16.14 -31.92 18.90
CA ASP A 262 -15.51 -33.23 19.01
C ASP A 262 -14.35 -33.24 20.03
N GLU A 263 -13.81 -34.42 20.34
CA GLU A 263 -12.75 -34.56 21.34
C GLU A 263 -11.49 -33.76 21.03
N ARG A 264 -11.16 -33.58 19.75
CA ARG A 264 -9.98 -32.81 19.33
C ARG A 264 -10.25 -31.32 19.37
N GLU A 265 -11.43 -30.90 18.92
CA GLU A 265 -11.90 -29.53 18.98
C GLU A 265 -12.01 -29.02 20.42
N LYS A 266 -12.38 -29.88 21.38
CA LYS A 266 -12.35 -29.52 22.82
C LYS A 266 -10.95 -29.13 23.31
N VAL A 267 -9.88 -29.74 22.77
CA VAL A 267 -8.51 -29.34 23.11
C VAL A 267 -8.20 -27.97 22.53
N TYR A 268 -8.57 -27.73 21.26
CA TYR A 268 -8.37 -26.44 20.60
C TYR A 268 -9.17 -25.32 21.28
N TYR A 269 -10.38 -25.62 21.73
CA TYR A 269 -11.22 -24.70 22.50
C TYR A 269 -10.55 -24.32 23.82
N LYS A 270 -10.05 -25.29 24.59
CA LYS A 270 -9.32 -25.02 25.84
C LYS A 270 -8.07 -24.16 25.60
N TYR A 271 -7.38 -24.37 24.50
CA TYR A 271 -6.20 -23.57 24.12
C TYR A 271 -6.58 -22.13 23.73
N THR A 272 -7.62 -21.95 22.93
CA THR A 272 -7.93 -20.65 22.27
C THR A 272 -9.03 -19.82 22.93
N CYS A 273 -9.90 -20.42 23.75
CA CYS A 273 -11.13 -19.82 24.25
C CYS A 273 -11.21 -19.73 25.80
N GLY A 274 -10.14 -20.07 26.52
CA GLY A 274 -10.12 -20.03 28.00
C GLY A 274 -10.20 -18.61 28.60
N ARG A 275 -10.69 -18.50 29.86
CA ARG A 275 -10.75 -17.23 30.61
C ARG A 275 -9.34 -16.73 30.98
N GLU A 276 -9.13 -15.42 30.94
CA GLU A 276 -7.89 -14.69 31.27
C GLU A 276 -6.67 -14.93 30.34
N ASP A 277 -6.84 -14.71 29.05
CA ASP A 277 -5.72 -14.74 28.12
C ASP A 277 -4.90 -13.42 28.18
N VAL A 278 -4.06 -13.29 29.21
CA VAL A 278 -2.95 -12.32 29.20
C VAL A 278 -2.04 -12.71 28.04
N VAL A 279 -1.95 -11.82 27.05
CA VAL A 279 -1.32 -12.08 25.74
C VAL A 279 0.19 -12.22 25.88
N ARG A 280 0.64 -13.43 26.20
CA ARG A 280 2.03 -13.88 26.06
C ARG A 280 2.01 -15.25 25.40
N MET A 281 2.84 -15.45 24.37
CA MET A 281 3.16 -16.78 23.84
C MET A 281 4.48 -17.24 24.48
N ARG A 282 4.57 -18.51 24.88
CA ARG A 282 5.81 -19.09 25.39
C ARG A 282 6.27 -20.22 24.49
N ASP A 283 7.58 -20.44 24.47
CA ASP A 283 8.14 -21.62 23.82
C ASP A 283 8.12 -22.80 24.77
N ILE A 284 7.60 -23.91 24.26
CA ILE A 284 7.84 -25.20 24.86
C ILE A 284 9.01 -25.80 24.10
N PRO A 285 10.09 -26.16 24.78
CA PRO A 285 11.16 -26.94 24.19
C PRO A 285 10.68 -28.40 24.07
N SER A 286 9.69 -28.66 23.20
CA SER A 286 9.22 -29.99 22.85
C SER A 286 9.42 -30.25 21.36
N PRO A 287 10.09 -31.35 20.97
CA PRO A 287 10.41 -31.62 19.59
C PRO A 287 9.24 -32.20 18.77
N LYS A 288 8.04 -32.36 19.36
CA LYS A 288 6.94 -33.10 18.72
C LYS A 288 5.72 -32.25 18.36
N MET A 289 5.45 -31.16 19.10
CA MET A 289 4.29 -30.30 18.86
C MET A 289 2.99 -31.11 18.82
N THR A 290 2.67 -31.75 19.95
CA THR A 290 1.44 -32.53 20.18
C THR A 290 0.36 -31.71 20.90
N ASP A 291 -0.85 -32.25 20.96
CA ASP A 291 -1.96 -31.68 21.75
C ASP A 291 -1.56 -31.49 23.24
N ASP A 292 -0.76 -32.41 23.79
CA ASP A 292 -0.20 -32.29 25.14
C ASP A 292 0.73 -31.07 25.29
N ASP A 293 1.51 -30.76 24.24
CA ASP A 293 2.34 -29.55 24.23
C ASP A 293 1.44 -28.30 24.31
N LEU A 294 0.31 -28.23 23.60
CA LEU A 294 -0.59 -27.07 23.71
C LEU A 294 -1.07 -26.83 25.16
N MET A 295 -1.41 -27.90 25.88
CA MET A 295 -1.83 -27.84 27.28
C MET A 295 -0.68 -27.48 28.22
N ALA A 296 0.54 -27.96 27.94
CA ALA A 296 1.74 -27.55 28.65
C ALA A 296 2.02 -26.05 28.48
N GLU A 297 1.80 -25.49 27.28
CA GLU A 297 2.03 -24.06 27.01
C GLU A 297 1.09 -23.24 27.88
N LYS A 298 -0.19 -23.60 27.86
CA LYS A 298 -1.23 -22.90 28.61
C LYS A 298 -0.95 -22.95 30.12
N SER A 299 -0.48 -24.08 30.62
CA SER A 299 -0.10 -24.22 32.03
C SER A 299 1.05 -23.27 32.39
N LEU A 300 2.10 -23.20 31.56
CA LEU A 300 3.23 -22.28 31.76
C LEU A 300 2.86 -20.78 31.68
N LEU A 301 1.73 -20.47 31.05
CA LEU A 301 1.21 -19.12 30.89
C LEU A 301 0.30 -18.69 32.04
N ASN A 302 -0.40 -19.65 32.66
CA ASN A 302 -1.26 -19.40 33.81
C ASN A 302 -0.48 -19.19 35.13
N GLY A 303 0.81 -19.59 35.17
CA GLY A 303 1.67 -19.46 36.35
C GLY A 303 1.69 -20.73 37.19
#